data_AF-A0A7V3E5G8-F1
#
_entry.id   AF-A0A7V3E5G8-F1
#
_cell.length_a   1.000
_cell.length_b   1.000
_cell.length_c   1.000
_cell.angle_alpha   90.00
_cell.angle_beta   90.00
_cell.angle_gamma   90.00
#
_symmetry.space_group_name_H-M   'P 1'
#
loop_
_entity.id
_entity.type
_entity.pdbx_description
1 polymer ?
#
loop_
_entity_poly.entity_id
_entity_poly.type
_entity_poly.pdbx_seq_one_letter_code
_entity_poly.pdbx_strand_id
1 'polypeptide(L)'
;PPRNSNFRLYEKFSQLESKLKKFIIWANCYSAFAIGTNNIANVVAPVMLSFSAKQLCVNPILCILPVGLSFGIGSFIFGKSVINTISKEIIPIGQLSASIISFVTATFVIIASLIGLPTPYVQFTTFSVLAISSVKDGFYLTYKKSVVQKIIFVWIVTPVIAFLLSYLLHLVVETMLIS
;
A
#
# COMPACT_ATOMS: atom_id res chain seq x y z
N PRO A 1 -7.62 27.23 28.76
CA PRO A 1 -9.10 27.16 28.69
C PRO A 1 -9.64 28.35 27.87
N PRO A 2 -10.74 28.21 27.11
CA PRO A 2 -11.28 29.30 26.32
C PRO A 2 -11.66 30.48 27.23
N ARG A 3 -11.24 31.69 26.84
CA ARG A 3 -11.51 32.96 27.53
C ARG A 3 -11.90 33.99 26.48
N ASN A 4 -12.72 34.98 26.81
CA ASN A 4 -13.22 35.98 25.84
C ASN A 4 -12.12 36.65 25.00
N SER A 5 -10.91 36.86 25.54
CA SER A 5 -9.78 37.43 24.80
C SER A 5 -9.17 36.48 23.75
N ASN A 6 -9.28 35.17 23.96
CA ASN A 6 -8.60 34.14 23.16
C ASN A 6 -9.59 33.24 22.39
N PHE A 7 -10.89 33.55 22.45
CA PHE A 7 -11.96 32.73 21.88
C PHE A 7 -11.81 32.57 20.36
N ARG A 8 -11.51 33.67 19.64
CA ARG A 8 -11.23 33.65 18.19
C ARG A 8 -10.03 32.79 17.82
N LEU A 9 -9.00 32.75 18.68
CA LEU A 9 -7.82 31.92 18.46
C LEU A 9 -8.20 30.44 18.62
N TYR A 10 -8.94 30.12 19.68
CA TYR A 10 -9.43 28.76 19.94
C TYR A 10 -10.38 28.25 18.85
N GLU A 11 -11.24 29.13 18.33
CA GLU A 11 -12.11 28.83 17.20
C GLU A 11 -11.31 28.55 15.93
N LYS A 12 -10.28 29.37 15.61
CA LYS A 12 -9.36 29.10 14.49
C LYS A 12 -8.60 27.78 14.66
N PHE A 13 -8.10 27.48 15.86
CA PHE A 13 -7.42 26.22 16.16
C PHE A 13 -8.35 25.01 15.98
N SER A 14 -9.58 25.08 16.51
CA SER A 14 -10.59 24.02 16.38
C SER A 14 -11.02 23.82 14.92
N GLN A 15 -11.25 24.91 14.18
CA GLN A 15 -11.58 24.83 12.75
C GLN A 15 -10.43 24.25 11.93
N LEU A 16 -9.17 24.60 12.24
CA LEU A 16 -8.00 24.05 11.59
C LEU A 16 -7.87 22.55 11.85
N GLU A 17 -8.08 22.10 13.09
CA GLU A 17 -8.06 20.69 13.45
C GLU A 17 -9.16 19.89 12.71
N SER A 18 -10.37 20.46 12.61
CA SER A 18 -11.46 19.85 11.84
C SER A 18 -11.15 19.73 10.35
N LYS A 19 -10.60 20.79 9.73
CA LYS A 19 -10.15 20.75 8.33
C LYS A 19 -9.04 19.72 8.12
N LEU A 20 -8.11 19.61 9.08
CA LEU A 20 -7.02 18.64 9.03
C LEU A 20 -7.52 17.20 9.06
N LYS A 21 -8.46 16.89 9.96
CA LYS A 21 -9.07 15.56 10.06
C LYS A 21 -9.77 15.17 8.76
N LYS A 22 -10.53 16.10 8.17
CA LYS A 22 -11.19 15.88 6.88
C LYS A 22 -10.17 15.61 5.77
N PHE A 23 -9.10 16.40 5.71
CA PHE A 23 -8.00 16.18 4.75
C PHE A 23 -7.35 14.81 4.94
N ILE A 24 -7.03 14.42 6.17
CA ILE A 24 -6.43 13.12 6.49
C ILE A 24 -7.33 11.98 5.98
N ILE A 25 -8.63 12.01 6.30
CA ILE A 25 -9.56 10.96 5.85
C ILE A 25 -9.58 10.90 4.31
N TRP A 26 -9.73 12.04 3.65
CA TRP A 26 -9.81 12.11 2.20
C TRP A 26 -8.53 11.61 1.52
N ALA A 27 -7.37 12.06 1.99
CA ALA A 27 -6.06 11.64 1.49
C ALA A 27 -5.82 10.13 1.64
N ASN A 28 -6.23 9.55 2.77
CA ASN A 28 -6.08 8.11 2.99
C ASN A 28 -7.09 7.28 2.17
N CYS A 29 -8.32 7.78 1.94
CA CYS A 29 -9.25 7.15 1.00
C CYS A 29 -8.70 7.17 -0.44
N TYR A 30 -8.15 8.30 -0.86
CA TYR A 30 -7.48 8.43 -2.16
C TYR A 30 -6.30 7.47 -2.30
N SER A 31 -5.48 7.37 -1.25
CA SER A 31 -4.37 6.42 -1.21
C SER A 31 -4.84 4.96 -1.26
N ALA A 32 -5.90 4.60 -0.54
CA ALA A 32 -6.47 3.26 -0.59
C ALA A 32 -6.97 2.91 -2.00
N PHE A 33 -7.58 3.87 -2.71
CA PHE A 33 -7.98 3.70 -4.10
C PHE A 33 -6.78 3.44 -5.01
N ALA A 34 -5.71 4.25 -4.91
CA ALA A 34 -4.50 4.09 -5.71
C ALA A 34 -3.79 2.74 -5.46
N ILE A 35 -3.73 2.28 -4.21
CA ILE A 35 -3.20 0.96 -3.86
C ILE A 35 -4.07 -0.14 -4.48
N GLY A 36 -5.39 0.02 -4.42
CA GLY A 36 -6.35 -0.92 -4.99
C GLY A 36 -6.16 -1.10 -6.49
N THR A 37 -6.14 0.00 -7.26
CA THR A 37 -5.98 -0.06 -8.72
C THR A 37 -4.65 -0.69 -9.14
N ASN A 38 -3.56 -0.39 -8.43
CA ASN A 38 -2.25 -0.96 -8.69
C ASN A 38 -2.19 -2.47 -8.38
N ASN A 39 -2.75 -2.90 -7.24
CA ASN A 39 -2.67 -4.30 -6.82
C ASN A 39 -3.64 -5.22 -7.55
N ILE A 40 -4.79 -4.71 -8.02
CA ILE A 40 -5.78 -5.54 -8.74
C ILE A 40 -5.17 -6.13 -10.01
N ALA A 41 -4.29 -5.38 -10.69
CA ALA A 41 -3.62 -5.80 -11.91
C ALA A 41 -2.77 -7.06 -11.71
N ASN A 42 -2.16 -7.23 -10.54
CA ASN A 42 -1.33 -8.41 -10.22
C ASN A 42 -2.13 -9.71 -10.18
N VAL A 43 -3.43 -9.63 -9.90
CA VAL A 43 -4.33 -10.79 -9.88
C VAL A 43 -5.05 -10.94 -11.22
N VAL A 44 -5.55 -9.83 -11.77
CA VAL A 44 -6.35 -9.85 -13.00
C VAL A 44 -5.50 -10.22 -14.23
N ALA A 45 -4.24 -9.77 -14.31
CA ALA A 45 -3.41 -10.02 -15.49
C ALA A 45 -3.15 -11.52 -15.74
N PRO A 46 -2.69 -12.33 -14.78
CA PRO A 46 -2.53 -13.78 -14.98
C PRO A 46 -3.84 -14.50 -15.34
N VAL A 47 -4.96 -14.10 -14.73
CA VAL A 47 -6.30 -14.65 -15.00
C VAL A 47 -6.71 -14.36 -16.45
N MET A 48 -6.58 -13.11 -16.89
CA MET A 48 -6.91 -12.69 -18.26
C MET A 48 -6.04 -13.42 -19.30
N LEU A 49 -4.73 -13.54 -19.05
CA LEU A 49 -3.82 -14.30 -19.92
C LEU A 49 -4.23 -15.75 -20.06
N SER A 50 -4.70 -16.38 -18.97
CA SER A 50 -5.17 -17.77 -18.98
C SER A 50 -6.42 -17.96 -19.85
N PHE A 51 -7.31 -16.97 -19.89
CA PHE A 51 -8.49 -17.01 -20.76
C PHE A 51 -8.14 -16.72 -22.23
N SER A 52 -7.23 -15.78 -22.49
CA SER A 52 -6.72 -15.52 -23.84
C SER A 52 -6.03 -16.75 -24.44
N ALA A 53 -5.27 -17.50 -23.64
CA ALA A 53 -4.66 -18.77 -24.06
C ALA A 53 -5.68 -19.82 -24.50
N LYS A 54 -6.92 -19.75 -23.99
CA LYS A 54 -8.05 -20.61 -24.36
C LYS A 54 -8.95 -20.01 -25.45
N GLN A 55 -8.53 -18.92 -26.09
CA GLN A 55 -9.32 -18.15 -27.07
C GLN A 55 -10.69 -17.69 -26.56
N LEU A 56 -10.84 -17.54 -25.24
CA LEU A 56 -12.05 -17.01 -24.62
C LEU A 56 -11.92 -15.49 -24.52
N CYS A 57 -12.78 -14.76 -25.23
CA CYS A 57 -12.92 -13.32 -25.06
C CYS A 57 -13.66 -13.03 -23.76
N VAL A 58 -12.95 -12.53 -22.74
CA VAL A 58 -13.55 -12.21 -21.44
C VAL A 58 -13.60 -10.70 -21.26
N ASN A 59 -14.74 -10.19 -20.84
CA ASN A 59 -14.89 -8.79 -20.49
C ASN A 59 -14.01 -8.48 -19.24
N PRO A 60 -13.04 -7.56 -19.32
CA PRO A 60 -12.16 -7.23 -18.19
C PRO A 60 -12.92 -6.83 -16.91
N ILE A 61 -14.10 -6.21 -17.07
CA ILE A 61 -14.95 -5.80 -15.94
C ILE A 61 -15.38 -7.01 -15.10
N LEU A 62 -15.68 -8.15 -15.74
CA LEU A 62 -16.08 -9.37 -15.06
C LEU A 62 -14.95 -10.00 -14.23
N CYS A 63 -13.69 -9.70 -14.56
CA CYS A 63 -12.54 -10.14 -13.76
C CYS A 63 -12.23 -9.13 -12.64
N ILE A 64 -12.34 -7.82 -12.91
CA ILE A 64 -11.98 -6.77 -11.95
C ILE A 64 -12.97 -6.69 -10.77
N LEU A 65 -14.28 -6.74 -11.04
CA LEU A 65 -15.32 -6.60 -10.01
C LEU A 65 -15.20 -7.61 -8.84
N PRO A 66 -15.17 -8.94 -9.09
CA PRO A 66 -15.08 -9.91 -8.01
C PRO A 66 -13.74 -9.80 -7.26
N VAL A 67 -12.63 -9.55 -7.96
CA VAL A 67 -11.33 -9.35 -7.32
C VAL A 67 -11.34 -8.12 -6.41
N GLY A 68 -11.92 -7.00 -6.87
CA GLY A 68 -12.05 -5.78 -6.07
C GLY A 68 -12.88 -5.99 -4.80
N LEU A 69 -13.99 -6.72 -4.91
CA LEU A 69 -14.80 -7.11 -3.75
C LEU A 69 -14.01 -8.01 -2.79
N SER A 70 -13.26 -8.98 -3.29
CA SER A 70 -12.40 -9.85 -2.46
C SER A 70 -11.31 -9.05 -1.73
N PHE A 71 -10.70 -8.06 -2.37
CA PHE A 71 -9.75 -7.14 -1.71
C PHE A 71 -10.41 -6.34 -0.59
N GLY A 72 -11.62 -5.81 -0.83
CA GLY A 72 -12.40 -5.10 0.19
C GLY A 72 -12.74 -5.99 1.39
N ILE A 73 -13.24 -7.19 1.14
CA ILE A 73 -13.59 -8.18 2.18
C ILE A 73 -12.33 -8.61 2.96
N GLY A 74 -11.25 -8.95 2.25
CA GLY A 74 -9.98 -9.34 2.87
C GLY A 74 -9.40 -8.22 3.75
N SER A 75 -9.43 -6.98 3.26
CA SER A 75 -9.01 -5.82 4.05
C SER A 75 -9.88 -5.61 5.29
N PHE A 76 -11.18 -5.89 5.23
CA PHE A 76 -12.07 -5.74 6.38
C PHE A 76 -11.82 -6.83 7.44
N ILE A 77 -11.63 -8.08 7.01
CA ILE A 77 -11.40 -9.23 7.90
C ILE A 77 -10.01 -9.17 8.54
N PHE A 78 -8.97 -8.97 7.73
CA PHE A 78 -7.58 -9.08 8.19
C PHE A 78 -6.93 -7.73 8.54
N GLY A 79 -7.57 -6.61 8.19
CA GLY A 79 -6.98 -5.27 8.34
C GLY A 79 -6.69 -4.88 9.79
N LYS A 80 -7.52 -5.29 10.76
CA LYS A 80 -7.32 -4.95 12.18
C LYS A 80 -5.99 -5.46 12.74
N SER A 81 -5.64 -6.71 12.43
CA SER A 81 -4.37 -7.31 12.89
C SER A 81 -3.16 -6.63 12.26
N VAL A 82 -3.25 -6.30 10.97
CA VAL A 82 -2.18 -5.60 10.23
C VAL A 82 -1.96 -4.19 10.76
N ILE A 83 -3.04 -3.42 10.96
CA ILE A 83 -2.96 -2.05 11.52
C ILE A 83 -2.33 -2.09 12.92
N ASN A 84 -2.72 -3.04 13.78
CA ASN A 84 -2.18 -3.15 15.14
C ASN A 84 -0.67 -3.41 15.18
N THR A 85 -0.13 -4.15 14.20
CA THR A 85 1.32 -4.40 14.10
C THR A 85 2.05 -3.20 13.51
N ILE A 86 1.51 -2.64 12.42
CA ILE A 86 2.10 -1.50 11.71
C ILE A 86 2.11 -0.23 12.57
N SER A 87 1.01 0.09 13.26
CA SER A 87 0.90 1.30 14.08
C SER A 87 1.81 1.31 15.31
N LYS A 88 2.32 0.15 15.74
CA LYS A 88 3.23 0.04 16.89
C LYS A 88 4.72 0.13 16.47
N GLU A 89 5.06 -0.28 15.26
CA GLU A 89 6.45 -0.43 14.82
C GLU A 89 6.94 0.65 13.85
N ILE A 90 6.03 1.34 13.14
CA ILE A 90 6.44 2.43 12.24
C ILE A 90 6.74 3.68 13.06
N ILE A 91 7.96 4.20 12.86
CA ILE A 91 8.51 5.47 13.35
C ILE A 91 7.41 6.48 13.71
N PRO A 92 7.50 7.22 14.83
CA PRO A 92 6.50 8.24 15.18
C PRO A 92 6.54 9.41 14.19
N ILE A 93 5.98 9.20 13.01
CA ILE A 93 5.63 10.19 12.01
C ILE A 93 4.22 10.65 12.33
N GLY A 94 4.03 11.97 12.40
CA GLY A 94 2.72 12.54 12.67
C GLY A 94 1.71 12.09 11.60
N GLN A 95 0.44 11.91 12.00
CA GLN A 95 -0.65 11.47 11.12
C GLN A 95 -0.78 12.34 9.86
N LEU A 96 -0.51 13.64 9.99
CA LEU A 96 -0.45 14.58 8.87
C LEU A 96 0.66 14.21 7.88
N SER A 97 1.89 14.03 8.37
CA SER A 97 3.05 13.68 7.55
C SER A 97 2.84 12.35 6.83
N ALA A 98 2.32 11.34 7.53
CA ALA A 98 1.96 10.06 6.93
C ALA A 98 0.92 10.23 5.82
N SER A 99 -0.11 11.05 6.04
CA SER A 99 -1.16 11.29 5.04
C SER A 99 -0.64 12.06 3.81
N ILE A 100 0.31 12.99 3.99
CA ILE A 100 0.96 13.70 2.87
C ILE A 100 1.81 12.73 2.04
N ILE A 101 2.60 11.87 2.69
CA ILE A 101 3.40 10.85 2.00
C ILE A 101 2.49 9.92 1.19
N SER A 102 1.42 9.42 1.82
CA SER A 102 0.44 8.55 1.17
C SER A 102 -0.21 9.25 -0.01
N PHE A 103 -0.61 10.52 0.13
CA PHE A 103 -1.21 11.30 -0.95
C PHE A 103 -0.27 11.46 -2.15
N VAL A 104 0.97 11.93 -1.91
CA VAL A 104 1.97 12.12 -2.97
C VAL A 104 2.28 10.81 -3.67
N THR A 105 2.52 9.74 -2.89
CA THR A 105 2.82 8.42 -3.45
C THR A 105 1.64 7.89 -4.26
N ALA A 106 0.42 8.04 -3.76
CA ALA A 106 -0.80 7.65 -4.47
C ALA A 106 -0.97 8.40 -5.79
N THR A 107 -0.66 9.69 -5.84
CA THR A 107 -0.69 10.46 -7.09
C THR A 107 0.28 9.90 -8.12
N PHE A 108 1.53 9.61 -7.71
CA PHE A 108 2.50 8.95 -8.60
C PHE A 108 2.01 7.60 -9.10
N VAL A 109 1.42 6.79 -8.21
CA VAL A 109 0.92 5.45 -8.57
C VAL A 109 -0.27 5.52 -9.52
N ILE A 110 -1.18 6.48 -9.35
CA ILE A 110 -2.30 6.66 -10.30
C ILE A 110 -1.77 7.09 -11.67
N ILE A 111 -0.85 8.06 -11.72
CA ILE A 111 -0.24 8.51 -12.98
C ILE A 111 0.47 7.33 -13.67
N ALA A 112 1.27 6.58 -12.94
CA ALA A 112 1.96 5.41 -13.45
C ALA A 112 1.00 4.30 -13.92
N SER A 113 -0.11 4.10 -13.20
CA SER A 113 -1.15 3.14 -13.61
C SER A 113 -1.87 3.58 -14.89
N LEU A 114 -2.08 4.89 -15.10
CA LEU A 114 -2.69 5.42 -16.33
C LEU A 114 -1.83 5.19 -17.57
N ILE A 115 -0.50 5.18 -17.41
CA ILE A 115 0.46 4.88 -18.49
C ILE A 115 0.82 3.39 -18.56
N GLY A 116 0.19 2.54 -17.75
CA GLY A 116 0.38 1.09 -17.76
C GLY A 116 1.68 0.58 -17.11
N LEU A 117 2.34 1.38 -16.27
CA LEU A 117 3.57 0.97 -15.59
C LEU A 117 3.28 0.25 -14.26
N PRO A 118 3.84 -0.97 -14.05
CA PRO A 118 3.76 -1.64 -12.76
C PRO A 118 4.58 -0.83 -11.74
N THR A 119 3.90 -0.33 -10.70
CA THR A 119 4.50 0.64 -9.77
C THR A 119 4.81 0.01 -8.40
N PRO A 120 6.02 0.23 -7.84
CA PRO A 120 6.41 -0.30 -6.53
C PRO A 120 5.93 0.61 -5.38
N TYR A 121 4.62 0.63 -5.11
CA TYR A 121 4.00 1.49 -4.09
C TYR A 121 4.62 1.34 -2.69
N VAL A 122 4.82 0.09 -2.25
CA VAL A 122 5.33 -0.23 -0.90
C VAL A 122 6.75 0.30 -0.72
N GLN A 123 7.55 0.27 -1.78
CA GLN A 123 8.92 0.76 -1.77
C GLN A 123 8.94 2.29 -1.69
N PHE A 124 8.13 2.98 -2.49
CA PHE A 124 8.04 4.45 -2.44
C PHE A 124 7.61 4.97 -1.08
N THR A 125 6.58 4.37 -0.48
CA THR A 125 6.13 4.74 0.87
C THR A 125 7.21 4.44 1.91
N THR A 126 7.84 3.26 1.84
CA THR A 126 8.93 2.89 2.75
C THR A 126 10.11 3.86 2.66
N PHE A 127 10.60 4.17 1.46
CA PHE A 127 11.70 5.11 1.27
C PHE A 127 11.36 6.51 1.76
N SER A 128 10.12 6.97 1.57
CA SER A 128 9.67 8.26 2.10
C SER A 128 9.74 8.30 3.63
N VAL A 129 9.32 7.22 4.29
CA VAL A 129 9.41 7.08 5.75
C VAL A 129 10.87 7.01 6.22
N LEU A 130 11.71 6.24 5.53
CA LEU A 130 13.14 6.14 5.81
C LEU A 130 13.87 7.47 5.62
N ALA A 131 13.51 8.26 4.61
CA ALA A 131 14.06 9.58 4.36
C ALA A 131 13.75 10.52 5.53
N ILE A 132 12.50 10.56 5.99
CA ILE A 132 12.10 11.38 7.15
C ILE A 132 12.83 10.92 8.42
N SER A 133 12.95 9.61 8.64
CA SER A 133 13.71 9.07 9.77
C SER A 133 15.19 9.46 9.69
N SER A 134 15.79 9.43 8.50
CA SER A 134 17.20 9.78 8.28
C SER A 134 17.47 11.26 8.51
N VAL A 135 16.52 12.14 8.18
CA VAL A 135 16.61 13.58 8.47
C VAL A 135 16.48 13.85 9.97
N LYS A 136 15.62 13.10 10.67
CA LYS A 136 15.33 13.30 12.10
C LYS A 136 16.43 12.73 13.02
N ASP A 137 16.82 11.47 12.78
CA ASP A 137 17.69 10.71 13.67
C ASP A 137 19.09 10.47 13.07
N GLY A 138 19.32 10.86 11.81
CA GLY A 138 20.55 10.54 11.07
C GLY A 138 20.49 9.19 10.34
N PHE A 139 21.24 9.08 9.24
CA PHE A 139 21.22 7.91 8.36
C PHE A 139 21.69 6.63 9.05
N TYR A 140 22.83 6.69 9.76
CA TYR A 140 23.41 5.52 10.44
C TYR A 140 22.46 4.94 11.51
N LEU A 141 21.86 5.81 12.33
CA LEU A 141 20.92 5.40 13.38
C LEU A 141 19.62 4.85 12.79
N THR A 142 19.13 5.41 11.68
CA THR A 142 17.95 4.90 10.98
C THR A 142 18.19 3.50 10.42
N TYR A 143 19.32 3.27 9.75
CA TYR A 143 19.68 1.97 9.18
C TYR A 143 19.79 0.87 10.23
N LYS A 144 20.30 1.20 11.43
CA LYS A 144 20.47 0.25 12.53
C LYS A 144 19.14 -0.17 13.21
N LYS A 145 18.02 0.49 12.91
CA LYS A 145 16.71 0.10 13.46
C LYS A 145 16.33 -1.30 12.96
N SER A 146 15.91 -2.16 13.88
CA SER A 146 15.54 -3.55 13.59
C SER A 146 14.47 -3.68 12.50
N VAL A 147 13.50 -2.75 12.47
CA VAL A 147 12.45 -2.69 11.45
C VAL A 147 13.03 -2.49 10.05
N VAL A 148 14.04 -1.63 9.89
CA VAL A 148 14.67 -1.36 8.57
C VAL A 148 15.42 -2.58 8.06
N GLN A 149 16.17 -3.25 8.93
CA GLN A 149 16.86 -4.48 8.59
C GLN A 149 15.89 -5.61 8.22
N LYS A 150 14.78 -5.76 8.96
CA LYS A 150 13.71 -6.70 8.62
C LYS A 150 13.11 -6.41 7.25
N ILE A 151 12.86 -5.14 6.90
CA ILE A 151 12.32 -4.76 5.59
C ILE A 151 13.27 -5.19 4.46
N ILE A 152 14.56 -4.85 4.58
CA ILE A 152 15.57 -5.20 3.57
C ILE A 152 15.67 -6.72 3.42
N PHE A 153 15.67 -7.45 4.54
CA PHE A 153 15.68 -8.91 4.54
C PHE A 153 14.44 -9.49 3.82
N VAL A 154 13.24 -9.00 4.14
CA VAL A 154 11.99 -9.44 3.50
C VAL A 154 12.03 -9.17 1.99
N TRP A 155 12.54 -8.01 1.55
CA TRP A 155 12.62 -7.68 0.12
C TRP A 155 13.54 -8.61 -0.68
N ILE A 156 14.55 -9.21 -0.05
CA ILE A 156 15.42 -10.19 -0.70
C ILE A 156 14.80 -11.59 -0.65
N VAL A 157 14.25 -11.96 0.52
CA VAL A 157 13.77 -13.32 0.76
C VAL A 157 12.44 -13.60 0.05
N THR A 158 11.51 -12.64 0.03
CA THR A 158 10.17 -12.84 -0.55
C THR A 158 10.21 -13.19 -2.05
N PRO A 159 10.99 -12.50 -2.92
CA PRO A 159 11.10 -12.89 -4.33
C PRO A 159 11.67 -14.29 -4.54
N VAL A 160 12.66 -14.70 -3.73
CA VAL A 160 13.26 -16.04 -3.82
C VAL A 160 12.25 -17.11 -3.46
N ILE A 161 11.53 -16.93 -2.35
CA ILE A 161 10.47 -17.86 -1.94
C ILE A 161 9.36 -17.92 -3.00
N ALA A 162 8.94 -16.77 -3.52
CA ALA A 162 7.90 -16.70 -4.55
C ALA A 162 8.33 -17.43 -5.83
N PHE A 163 9.58 -17.26 -6.26
CA PHE A 163 10.14 -17.97 -7.42
C PHE A 163 10.17 -19.48 -7.20
N LEU A 164 10.73 -19.94 -6.09
CA LEU A 164 10.82 -21.38 -5.78
C LEU A 164 9.44 -22.02 -5.70
N LEU A 165 8.50 -21.37 -5.01
CA LEU A 165 7.13 -21.87 -4.91
C LEU A 165 6.44 -21.94 -6.27
N SER A 166 6.58 -20.89 -7.09
CA SER A 166 6.03 -20.85 -8.45
C SER A 166 6.62 -21.96 -9.32
N TYR A 167 7.93 -22.19 -9.24
CA TYR A 167 8.62 -23.24 -9.99
C TYR A 167 8.16 -24.64 -9.56
N LEU A 168 8.06 -24.90 -8.26
CA LEU A 168 7.58 -26.17 -7.73
C LEU A 168 6.14 -26.46 -8.16
N LEU A 169 5.25 -25.47 -8.09
CA LEU A 169 3.86 -25.63 -8.55
C LEU A 169 3.78 -25.93 -10.04
N HIS A 170 4.63 -25.31 -10.85
CA HIS A 170 4.71 -25.60 -12.28
C HIS A 170 5.09 -27.05 -12.55
N LEU A 171 6.11 -27.57 -11.87
CA LEU A 171 6.53 -28.97 -12.00
C LEU A 171 5.41 -29.95 -11.60
N VAL A 172 4.70 -29.66 -10.50
CA VAL A 172 3.56 -30.50 -10.09
C VAL A 172 2.48 -30.54 -11.17
N VAL A 173 2.12 -29.39 -11.73
CA VAL A 173 1.11 -29.33 -12.81
C VAL A 173 1.59 -30.09 -14.05
N GLU A 174 2.85 -29.93 -14.45
CA GLU A 174 3.42 -30.62 -15.60
C GLU A 174 3.42 -32.14 -15.41
N THR A 175 3.81 -32.63 -14.22
CA THR A 175 3.77 -34.07 -13.91
C THR A 175 2.36 -34.65 -13.97
N MET A 176 1.34 -33.91 -13.53
CA MET A 176 -0.07 -34.32 -13.57
C MET A 176 -0.67 -34.29 -14.98
N LEU A 177 -0.12 -33.49 -15.89
CA LEU A 177 -0.58 -33.41 -17.29
C LEU A 177 0.05 -34.51 -18.17
N ILE A 178 1.24 -35.00 -17.79
CA ILE A 178 1.97 -36.03 -18.53
C ILE A 178 1.57 -37.45 -18.07
N SER A 179 1.06 -37.60 -16.84
CA SER A 179 0.50 -38.85 -16.30
C SER A 179 -0.94 -39.10 -16.78
#